data_AF-A0A7V7DTT5-F1
#
_entry.id   AF-A0A7V7DTT5-F1
#
_cell.length_a   1.000
_cell.length_b   1.000
_cell.length_c   1.000
_cell.angle_alpha   90.00
_cell.angle_beta   90.00
_cell.angle_gamma   90.00
#
_symmetry.space_group_name_H-M   'P 1'
#
loop_
_entity.id
_entity.type
_entity.pdbx_description
1 polymer ?
#
loop_
_entity_poly.entity_id
_entity_poly.type
_entity_poly.pdbx_seq_one_letter_code
_entity_poly.pdbx_strand_id
1 'polypeptide(L)' 'LDIDVLICGAISRNFLDMLKSSGIRVIPWVCGSAERVLDAFRRAPDGISLDASFLMPGCTRDSSCK' A
#
# COMPACT_ATOMS: atom_id res chain seq x y z
N LEU A 1 -15.37 -9.58 7.91
CA LEU A 1 -14.46 -8.45 8.18
C LEU A 1 -14.67 -7.48 7.02
N ASP A 2 -15.13 -6.27 7.29
CA ASP A 2 -15.38 -5.25 6.26
C ASP A 2 -14.15 -4.34 6.21
N ILE A 3 -13.38 -4.41 5.12
CA ILE A 3 -12.07 -3.76 5.00
C ILE A 3 -12.06 -2.88 3.74
N ASP A 4 -12.00 -1.57 3.94
CA ASP A 4 -11.97 -0.61 2.83
C ASP A 4 -10.56 -0.44 2.23
N VAL A 5 -9.53 -0.52 3.06
CA VAL A 5 -8.14 -0.21 2.71
C VAL A 5 -7.18 -1.18 3.40
N LEU A 6 -6.22 -1.72 2.63
CA LEU A 6 -5.09 -2.50 3.13
C LEU A 6 -3.78 -1.80 2.81
N ILE A 7 -2.99 -1.48 3.83
CA ILE A 7 -1.61 -1.03 3.68
C ILE A 7 -0.69 -2.22 3.91
N CYS A 8 0.23 -2.49 2.98
CA CYS A 8 1.09 -3.66 3.05
C CYS A 8 2.50 -3.36 2.56
N GLY A 9 3.51 -3.92 3.22
CA GLY A 9 4.90 -3.79 2.79
C GLY A 9 5.26 -4.69 1.63
N ALA A 10 5.00 -6.00 1.76
CA ALA A 10 5.27 -6.98 0.72
C ALA A 10 4.02 -7.81 0.47
N ILE A 11 3.58 -7.84 -0.79
CA ILE A 11 2.45 -8.64 -1.25
C ILE A 11 2.78 -9.26 -2.60
N SER A 12 2.38 -10.52 -2.81
CA SER A 12 2.54 -11.16 -4.11
C SER A 12 1.56 -10.54 -5.12
N ARG A 13 1.93 -10.53 -6.41
CA ARG A 13 1.07 -10.00 -7.48
C ARG A 13 -0.30 -10.66 -7.48
N ASN A 14 -0.35 -11.99 -7.45
CA ASN A 14 -1.61 -12.74 -7.45
C ASN A 14 -2.52 -12.38 -6.27
N PHE A 15 -1.95 -12.11 -5.08
CA PHE A 15 -2.74 -11.73 -3.92
C PHE A 15 -3.19 -10.27 -3.99
N LEU A 16 -2.34 -9.38 -4.49
CA LEU A 16 -2.72 -7.99 -4.78
C LEU A 16 -3.91 -7.92 -5.74
N ASP A 17 -3.86 -8.69 -6.82
CA ASP A 17 -4.91 -8.72 -7.85
C ASP A 17 -6.22 -9.30 -7.29
N MET A 18 -6.14 -10.33 -6.45
CA MET A 18 -7.29 -10.90 -5.74
C MET A 18 -7.96 -9.89 -4.79
N LEU A 19 -7.18 -9.14 -4.02
CA LEU A 19 -7.74 -8.15 -3.10
C LEU A 19 -8.36 -6.96 -3.85
N LYS A 20 -7.73 -6.53 -4.94
CA LYS A 20 -8.29 -5.50 -5.81
C LYS A 20 -9.61 -5.96 -6.44
N SER A 21 -9.69 -7.21 -6.89
CA SER A 21 -10.92 -7.76 -7.48
C SER A 21 -12.04 -7.95 -6.46
N SER A 22 -11.70 -8.12 -5.18
CA SER A 22 -12.67 -8.10 -4.08
C SER A 22 -13.08 -6.70 -3.63
N GLY A 23 -12.65 -5.64 -4.32
CA GLY A 23 -13.01 -4.25 -4.01
C GLY A 23 -12.18 -3.59 -2.91
N ILE A 24 -11.12 -4.24 -2.42
CA ILE A 24 -10.27 -3.70 -1.36
C ILE A 24 -9.24 -2.76 -2.01
N ARG A 25 -9.12 -1.54 -1.48
CA ARG A 25 -8.07 -0.62 -1.92
C ARG A 25 -6.75 -1.02 -1.27
N VAL A 26 -5.77 -1.42 -2.08
CA VAL A 26 -4.47 -1.85 -1.58
C VAL A 26 -3.41 -0.79 -1.84
N ILE A 27 -2.66 -0.42 -0.80
CA ILE A 27 -1.47 0.43 -0.85
C ILE A 27 -0.26 -0.47 -0.56
N PRO A 28 0.36 -1.07 -1.60
CA PRO A 28 1.48 -1.98 -1.44
C PRO A 28 2.82 -1.23 -1.34
N TRP A 29 3.90 -1.98 -1.09
CA TRP A 29 5.28 -1.52 -1.13
C TRP A 29 5.64 -0.49 -0.06
N VAL A 30 4.98 -0.57 1.10
CA VAL A 30 5.18 0.36 2.21
C VAL A 30 6.20 -0.16 3.24
N CYS A 31 7.23 0.62 3.54
CA CYS A 31 8.20 0.35 4.61
C CYS A 31 8.14 1.41 5.72
N GLY A 32 8.72 1.08 6.88
CA GLY A 32 8.77 1.96 8.05
C GLY A 32 7.92 1.45 9.21
N SER A 33 7.83 2.27 10.27
CA SER A 33 7.00 1.96 11.44
C SER A 33 5.51 2.05 11.08
N ALA A 34 4.72 1.09 11.55
CA ALA A 34 3.29 1.03 11.31
C ALA A 34 2.56 2.27 11.82
N GLU A 35 2.99 2.80 12.98
CA GLU A 35 2.46 4.01 13.59
C GLU A 35 2.67 5.23 12.67
N ARG A 36 3.88 5.38 12.13
CA ARG A 36 4.20 6.49 11.23
C ARG A 36 3.45 6.40 9.90
N VAL A 37 3.33 5.19 9.36
CA VAL A 37 2.57 4.92 8.14
C VAL A 37 1.09 5.26 8.34
N LEU A 38 0.51 4.84 9.46
CA LEU A 38 -0.88 5.12 9.80
C LEU A 38 -1.13 6.61 10.00
N ASP A 39 -0.23 7.32 10.68
CA ASP A 39 -0.32 8.77 10.88
C ASP A 39 -0.22 9.53 9.56
N ALA A 40 0.69 9.12 8.67
CA ALA A 40 0.82 9.69 7.33
C ALA A 40 -0.46 9.47 6.51
N PHE A 41 -0.99 8.25 6.53
CA PHE A 41 -2.24 7.90 5.87
C PHE A 41 -3.43 8.76 6.34
N ARG A 42 -3.58 8.98 7.65
CA ARG A 42 -4.66 9.81 8.21
C ARG A 42 -4.57 11.28 7.84
N ARG A 43 -3.37 11.77 7.51
CA ARG A 43 -3.12 13.16 7.08
C ARG A 43 -3.21 13.32 5.56
N ALA A 44 -3.23 12.23 4.81
CA ALA A 44 -3.30 12.26 3.35
C ALA A 44 -4.68 12.81 2.92
N PRO A 45 -4.74 13.87 2.10
CA PRO A 45 -5.99 14.52 1.72
C PRO A 45 -6.89 13.63 0.84
N ASP A 46 -6.31 12.67 0.13
CA ASP A 46 -7.00 11.67 -0.69
C ASP A 46 -7.20 10.31 0.03
N GLY A 47 -6.64 10.18 1.24
CA GLY A 47 -6.67 8.95 2.03
C GLY A 47 -5.98 7.77 1.35
N ILE A 48 -5.02 8.01 0.45
CA ILE A 48 -4.31 6.94 -0.29
C ILE A 48 -2.82 7.29 -0.51
N SER A 49 -2.48 8.57 -0.60
CA SER A 49 -1.11 8.98 -0.91
C SER A 49 -0.20 8.93 0.32
N LEU A 50 0.83 8.08 0.26
CA LEU A 50 1.95 8.07 1.19
C LEU A 50 3.17 8.75 0.54
N ASP A 51 4.00 9.39 1.36
CA ASP A 51 5.26 10.00 0.92
C ASP A 51 6.22 8.93 0.35
N ALA A 52 7.09 9.34 -0.57
CA ALA A 52 8.09 8.46 -1.16
C ALA A 52 9.05 7.87 -0.11
N SER A 53 9.21 8.51 1.06
CA SER A 53 9.98 7.99 2.20
C SER A 53 9.45 6.66 2.74
N PHE A 54 8.19 6.35 2.49
CA PHE A 54 7.56 5.10 2.90
C PHE A 54 7.61 4.02 1.81
N LEU A 55 8.20 4.28 0.64
CA LEU A 55 8.30 3.28 -0.41
C LEU A 55 9.49 2.34 -0.18
N MET A 56 9.23 1.04 -0.32
CA MET A 56 10.27 0.01 -0.31
C MET A 56 11.31 0.28 -1.41
N PRO A 57 12.61 0.26 -1.10
CA PRO A 57 13.67 0.38 -2.11
C PRO A 57 13.54 -0.72 -3.17
N GLY A 58 13.78 -0.37 -4.44
CA GLY A 58 13.72 -1.32 -5.57
C GLY A 58 12.30 -1.69 -6.04
N CYS A 59 11.25 -1.25 -5.33
CA CYS A 59 9.87 -1.32 -5.81
C CYS A 59 9.52 0.02 -6.49
N THR A 60 9.48 0.04 -7.82
CA THR A 60 8.92 1.19 -8.54
C THR A 60 7.39 1.16 -8.44
N ARG A 61 6.73 2.31 -8.58
CA ARG A 61 5.25 2.39 -8.70
C ARG A 61 4.72 1.70 -9.96
N ASP A 62 5.63 1.18 -10.80
CA ASP A 62 5.34 0.44 -12.00
C ASP A 62 5.33 -1.05 -11.68
N SER A 63 4.24 -1.71 -12.06
CA SER A 63 3.99 -3.14 -11.89
C SER A 63 4.99 -4.07 -12.62
N SER A 64 6.09 -3.56 -13.17
CA SER A 64 7.11 -4.29 -13.90
C SER A 64 8.31 -4.75 -13.04
N CYS A 65 8.10 -5.09 -11.77
CA CYS A 65 8.99 -6.06 -11.13
C CYS A 65 8.82 -7.40 -11.86
N LYS A 66 9.54 -7.60 -12.96
CA LYS A 66 9.63 -8.89 -13.63
C LYS A 66 10.38 -9.88 -12.73
#